data_AF-A0A0C9W9F8-F1
#
_entry.id   AF-A0A0C9W9F8-F1
#
_cell.length_a   1.000
_cell.length_b   1.000
_cell.length_c   1.000
_cell.angle_alpha   90.00
_cell.angle_beta   90.00
_cell.angle_gamma   90.00
#
_symmetry.space_group_name_H-M   'P 1'
#
loop_
_entity.id
_entity.type
_entity.pdbx_description
1 polymer ?
#
loop_
_entity_poly.entity_id
_entity_poly.type
_entity_poly.pdbx_seq_one_letter_code
_entity_poly.pdbx_strand_id
1 'polypeptide(L)'
;MPPPDASPALASSTVGSSEPMVVRHNSNASQYANAPTSPTSLAPFVIPVPHPSALLPPGEDQPVDGFWTVTVGQEVGIFYLWEDVAKRTNFIAGNRQKKYADFEMALRVYTKKYYEGSVHAVPLPNSGFWPTSPPSPPGYSSHPSPSTSKEDLWSQVEDFTL
;
A
#
# COMPACT_ATOMS: atom_id res chain seq x y z
N MET A 1 -27.01 -50.75 20.68
CA MET A 1 -27.74 -50.42 21.92
C MET A 1 -27.33 -49.02 22.36
N PRO A 2 -28.26 -48.04 22.42
CA PRO A 2 -28.18 -46.84 23.25
C PRO A 2 -29.08 -46.99 24.51
N PRO A 3 -29.31 -45.98 25.39
CA PRO A 3 -28.57 -44.72 25.65
C PRO A 3 -27.71 -44.92 26.94
N PRO A 4 -27.58 -44.06 27.99
CA PRO A 4 -28.06 -42.68 28.27
C PRO A 4 -27.23 -41.62 27.48
N ASP A 5 -27.31 -40.28 27.59
CA ASP A 5 -27.86 -39.25 28.52
C ASP A 5 -26.99 -38.79 29.72
N ALA A 6 -26.49 -37.56 29.61
CA ALA A 6 -26.26 -36.65 30.74
C ALA A 6 -26.42 -35.20 30.22
N SER A 7 -27.39 -34.46 30.75
CA SER A 7 -27.76 -33.12 30.26
C SER A 7 -27.08 -31.98 31.08
N PRO A 8 -27.55 -30.72 31.17
CA PRO A 8 -26.67 -29.56 30.95
C PRO A 8 -26.19 -28.84 32.22
N ALA A 9 -25.07 -28.12 32.11
CA ALA A 9 -24.62 -27.14 33.10
C ALA A 9 -25.31 -25.78 32.89
N LEU A 10 -25.91 -25.25 33.95
CA LEU A 10 -26.62 -23.97 33.99
C LEU A 10 -25.74 -22.87 34.62
N ALA A 11 -26.08 -21.61 34.29
CA ALA A 11 -25.82 -20.40 35.10
C ALA A 11 -24.33 -19.97 35.26
N SER A 12 -24.00 -18.70 35.56
CA SER A 12 -24.86 -17.53 35.72
C SER A 12 -24.16 -16.21 35.39
N SER A 13 -24.98 -15.16 35.32
CA SER A 13 -24.69 -13.73 35.27
C SER A 13 -23.49 -13.23 36.08
N THR A 14 -22.80 -12.22 35.52
CA THR A 14 -22.37 -11.04 36.29
C THR A 14 -22.84 -9.79 35.55
N VAL A 15 -23.69 -9.00 36.22
CA VAL A 15 -24.03 -7.63 35.79
C VAL A 15 -23.04 -6.66 36.43
N GLY A 16 -22.44 -5.78 35.64
CA GLY A 16 -21.51 -4.75 36.10
C GLY A 16 -21.89 -3.39 35.51
N SER A 17 -22.52 -2.55 36.34
CA SER A 17 -22.89 -1.18 36.00
C SER A 17 -21.93 -0.17 36.66
N SER A 18 -22.21 1.13 36.46
CA SER A 18 -21.47 2.30 36.97
C SER A 18 -20.14 2.62 36.24
N GLU A 19 -19.79 3.88 35.95
CA GLU A 19 -20.54 5.14 35.99
C GLU A 19 -19.89 6.18 35.04
N PRO A 20 -20.59 7.26 34.61
CA PRO A 20 -20.05 8.22 33.63
C PRO A 20 -19.31 9.40 34.28
N MET A 21 -17.98 9.49 34.11
CA MET A 21 -17.22 10.67 34.54
C MET A 21 -17.40 11.86 33.59
N VAL A 22 -18.10 12.89 34.03
CA VAL A 22 -18.23 14.18 33.34
C VAL A 22 -16.94 15.00 33.53
N VAL A 23 -16.11 15.07 32.49
CA VAL A 23 -14.99 16.03 32.43
C VAL A 23 -15.48 17.32 31.77
N ARG A 24 -15.47 18.44 32.51
CA ARG A 24 -15.86 19.76 31.98
C ARG A 24 -14.72 20.40 31.19
N HIS A 25 -15.10 21.26 30.24
CA HIS A 25 -14.22 21.93 29.29
C HIS A 25 -13.08 22.72 29.95
N ASN A 26 -11.91 22.72 29.30
CA ASN A 26 -10.86 23.72 29.51
C ASN A 26 -10.63 24.48 28.20
N SER A 27 -11.04 25.75 28.16
CA SER A 27 -10.99 26.59 26.96
C SER A 27 -9.95 27.70 27.09
N ASN A 28 -8.69 27.43 26.75
CA ASN A 28 -7.68 28.48 26.59
C ASN A 28 -6.49 28.07 25.70
N ALA A 29 -6.42 28.65 24.50
CA ALA A 29 -5.18 29.05 23.81
C ALA A 29 -5.54 29.83 22.54
N SER A 30 -4.99 31.03 22.38
CA SER A 30 -5.21 31.87 21.20
C SER A 30 -4.29 31.52 20.03
N GLN A 31 -4.73 31.85 18.82
CA GLN A 31 -3.91 32.33 17.70
C GLN A 31 -2.67 31.48 17.30
N TYR A 32 -2.85 30.65 16.27
CA TYR A 32 -1.85 30.55 15.20
C TYR A 32 -2.50 31.00 13.89
N ALA A 33 -1.75 31.75 13.08
CA ALA A 33 -2.26 32.43 11.90
C ALA A 33 -2.21 31.58 10.64
N ASN A 34 -3.16 31.81 9.73
CA ASN A 34 -3.01 31.72 8.28
C ASN A 34 -2.23 30.51 7.73
N ALA A 35 -2.67 29.29 8.05
CA ALA A 35 -2.40 28.16 7.17
C ALA A 35 -3.40 28.23 5.99
N PRO A 36 -2.96 28.37 4.72
CA PRO A 36 -3.85 28.19 3.58
C PRO A 36 -4.20 26.71 3.48
N THR A 37 -5.32 26.31 4.11
CA THR A 37 -5.90 24.97 3.96
C THR A 37 -6.53 24.84 2.58
N SER A 38 -5.68 24.79 1.56
CA SER A 38 -6.01 24.11 0.32
C SER A 38 -6.51 22.72 0.68
N PRO A 39 -7.74 22.33 0.31
CA PRO A 39 -8.11 20.93 0.32
C PRO A 39 -7.25 20.26 -0.77
N THR A 40 -6.11 19.70 -0.38
CA THR A 40 -5.34 18.80 -1.24
C THR A 40 -6.29 17.71 -1.67
N SER A 41 -6.78 17.79 -2.91
CA SER A 41 -7.75 16.85 -3.42
C SER A 41 -7.10 15.49 -3.46
N LEU A 42 -7.42 14.64 -2.49
CA LEU A 42 -6.97 13.26 -2.39
C LEU A 42 -7.67 12.45 -3.47
N ALA A 43 -7.27 12.68 -4.72
CA ALA A 43 -7.57 11.80 -5.82
C ALA A 43 -7.18 10.38 -5.38
N PRO A 44 -8.08 9.39 -5.48
CA PRO A 44 -7.80 8.06 -4.98
C PRO A 44 -6.57 7.50 -5.69
N PHE A 45 -5.54 7.15 -4.92
CA PHE A 45 -4.30 6.56 -5.44
C PHE A 45 -4.61 5.16 -5.99
N VAL A 46 -4.96 5.09 -7.27
CA VAL A 46 -5.24 3.83 -7.96
C VAL A 46 -3.93 3.09 -8.15
N ILE A 47 -3.76 1.98 -7.44
CA ILE A 47 -2.61 1.10 -7.61
C ILE A 47 -2.81 0.29 -8.90
N PRO A 48 -1.91 0.37 -9.89
CA PRO A 48 -2.07 -0.37 -11.15
C PRO A 48 -1.86 -1.87 -10.91
N VAL A 49 -2.94 -2.65 -10.96
CA VAL A 49 -2.88 -4.11 -11.00
C VAL A 49 -2.38 -4.54 -12.38
N PRO A 50 -1.25 -5.27 -12.51
CA PRO A 50 -0.71 -5.65 -13.82
C PRO A 50 -1.69 -6.54 -14.59
N HIS A 51 -1.92 -6.20 -15.86
CA HIS A 51 -2.72 -7.04 -16.76
C HIS A 51 -2.01 -8.39 -16.97
N PRO A 52 -2.72 -9.54 -17.04
CA PRO A 52 -2.09 -10.86 -17.20
C PRO A 52 -1.09 -10.95 -18.37
N SER A 53 -1.37 -10.28 -19.49
CA SER A 53 -0.45 -10.23 -20.66
C SER A 53 0.88 -9.49 -20.43
N ALA A 54 1.03 -8.77 -19.31
CA ALA A 54 2.28 -8.11 -18.92
C ALA A 54 3.13 -8.96 -17.96
N LEU A 55 2.61 -10.11 -17.49
CA LEU A 55 3.37 -11.04 -16.67
C LEU A 55 4.21 -11.95 -17.57
N LEU A 56 5.53 -11.88 -17.42
CA LEU A 56 6.51 -12.69 -18.15
C LEU A 56 7.02 -13.85 -17.28
N PRO A 57 7.37 -15.01 -17.87
CA PRO A 57 8.05 -16.09 -17.16
C PRO A 57 9.42 -15.64 -16.59
N PRO A 58 10.03 -16.41 -15.68
CA PRO A 58 11.37 -16.10 -15.18
C PRO A 58 12.40 -16.16 -16.32
N GLY A 59 13.47 -15.37 -16.20
CA GLY A 59 14.62 -15.46 -17.09
C GLY A 59 15.39 -16.78 -16.89
N GLU A 60 16.14 -17.22 -17.90
CA GLU A 60 16.83 -18.52 -17.88
C GLU A 60 17.87 -18.64 -16.75
N ASP A 61 18.53 -17.52 -16.38
CA ASP A 61 19.46 -17.42 -15.25
C ASP A 61 18.81 -17.12 -13.89
N GLN A 62 17.47 -17.00 -13.82
CA GLN A 62 16.79 -16.55 -12.60
C GLN A 62 16.51 -17.72 -11.63
N PRO A 63 16.85 -17.62 -10.33
CA PRO A 63 16.50 -18.64 -9.36
C PRO A 63 14.98 -18.72 -9.14
N VAL A 64 14.44 -19.94 -9.16
CA VAL A 64 13.01 -20.23 -8.98
C VAL A 64 12.83 -21.24 -7.85
N ASP A 65 12.20 -20.82 -6.76
CA ASP A 65 11.65 -21.73 -5.73
C ASP A 65 10.30 -22.32 -6.18
N GLY A 66 9.53 -21.56 -6.97
CA GLY A 66 8.33 -22.02 -7.67
C GLY A 66 7.41 -20.87 -8.05
N PHE A 67 6.24 -21.17 -8.62
CA PHE A 67 5.40 -20.15 -9.25
C PHE A 67 4.31 -19.68 -8.28
N TRP A 68 4.55 -18.56 -7.61
CA TRP A 68 3.66 -18.04 -6.58
C TRP A 68 2.75 -16.94 -7.13
N THR A 69 1.46 -17.22 -7.28
CA THR A 69 0.46 -16.19 -7.61
C THR A 69 0.08 -15.43 -6.34
N VAL A 70 0.27 -14.11 -6.32
CA VAL A 70 -0.23 -13.21 -5.26
C VAL A 70 -1.40 -12.42 -5.82
N THR A 71 -2.60 -12.60 -5.24
CA THR A 71 -3.81 -11.84 -5.62
C THR A 71 -4.21 -10.79 -4.60
N VAL A 72 -3.74 -10.88 -3.35
CA VAL A 72 -3.90 -9.81 -2.35
C VAL A 72 -2.58 -9.66 -1.59
N GLY A 73 -2.00 -8.47 -1.64
CA GLY A 73 -0.69 -8.11 -1.09
C GLY A 73 -0.35 -6.65 -1.42
N GLN A 74 0.81 -6.14 -0.98
CA GLN A 74 1.30 -4.81 -1.32
C GLN A 74 1.49 -4.62 -2.82
N GLU A 75 2.02 -5.65 -3.47
CA GLU A 75 2.13 -5.82 -4.91
C GLU A 75 1.54 -7.20 -5.28
N VAL A 76 0.97 -7.31 -6.47
CA VAL A 76 0.22 -8.49 -6.93
C VAL A 76 0.70 -8.92 -8.32
N GLY A 77 0.69 -10.22 -8.60
CA GLY A 77 1.31 -10.77 -9.80
C GLY A 77 1.72 -12.23 -9.60
N ILE A 78 2.79 -12.63 -10.28
CA ILE A 78 3.43 -13.95 -10.14
C ILE A 78 4.91 -13.72 -9.79
N PHE A 79 5.38 -14.42 -8.75
CA PHE A 79 6.73 -14.27 -8.22
C PHE A 79 7.40 -15.63 -8.05
N TYR A 80 8.73 -15.66 -8.15
CA TYR A 80 9.52 -16.89 -8.27
C TYR A 80 10.25 -17.31 -7.00
N LEU A 81 10.36 -16.39 -6.03
CA LEU A 81 11.06 -16.57 -4.76
C LEU A 81 10.10 -16.35 -3.60
N TRP A 82 10.08 -17.28 -2.64
CA TRP A 82 9.25 -17.16 -1.43
C TRP A 82 9.53 -15.86 -0.65
N GLU A 83 10.78 -15.41 -0.58
CA GLU A 83 11.12 -14.15 0.09
C GLU A 83 10.42 -12.93 -0.54
N ASP A 84 10.29 -12.91 -1.86
CA ASP A 84 9.69 -11.79 -2.60
C ASP A 84 8.17 -11.80 -2.52
N VAL A 85 7.57 -12.99 -2.38
CA VAL A 85 6.18 -13.16 -1.96
C VAL A 85 5.99 -12.64 -0.55
N ALA A 86 6.82 -13.08 0.39
CA ALA A 86 6.72 -12.71 1.81
C ALA A 86 6.86 -11.18 2.00
N LYS A 87 7.84 -10.53 1.36
CA LYS A 87 7.99 -9.06 1.35
C LYS A 87 6.70 -8.34 0.92
N ARG A 88 5.97 -8.92 -0.05
CA ARG A 88 4.73 -8.36 -0.60
C ARG A 88 3.47 -8.69 0.21
N THR A 89 3.37 -9.87 0.83
CA THR A 89 2.16 -10.27 1.59
C THR A 89 2.24 -9.97 3.08
N ASN A 90 3.42 -9.73 3.64
CA ASN A 90 3.58 -9.48 5.08
C ASN A 90 2.84 -8.21 5.52
N PHE A 91 2.29 -8.26 6.74
CA PHE A 91 1.42 -7.25 7.35
C PHE A 91 0.12 -6.90 6.58
N ILE A 92 -0.17 -7.55 5.45
CA ILE A 92 -1.45 -7.36 4.73
C ILE A 92 -2.53 -8.29 5.27
N ALA A 93 -3.56 -7.68 5.86
CA ALA A 93 -4.75 -8.37 6.34
C ALA A 93 -5.49 -9.05 5.17
N GLY A 94 -5.84 -10.33 5.33
CA GLY A 94 -6.54 -11.08 4.29
C GLY A 94 -5.72 -11.31 3.01
N ASN A 95 -4.38 -11.26 3.09
CA ASN A 95 -3.50 -11.56 1.97
C ASN A 95 -3.80 -12.93 1.34
N ARG A 96 -3.54 -13.05 0.04
CA ARG A 96 -3.84 -14.25 -0.76
C ARG A 96 -2.68 -14.54 -1.69
N GLN A 97 -1.95 -15.60 -1.37
CA GLN A 97 -0.91 -16.18 -2.20
C GLN A 97 -1.11 -17.69 -2.35
N LYS A 98 -0.62 -18.27 -3.45
CA LYS A 98 -0.54 -19.73 -3.63
C LYS A 98 0.58 -20.13 -4.59
N LYS A 99 1.35 -21.16 -4.22
CA LYS A 99 2.35 -21.83 -5.08
C LYS A 99 1.70 -22.76 -6.10
N TYR A 100 2.29 -22.82 -7.29
CA TYR A 100 1.97 -23.73 -8.39
C TYR A 100 3.27 -24.36 -8.93
N ALA A 101 3.12 -25.47 -9.66
CA ALA A 101 4.23 -26.19 -10.26
C ALA A 101 4.85 -25.46 -11.47
N ASP A 102 4.02 -24.74 -12.24
CA ASP A 102 4.40 -24.15 -13.53
C ASP A 102 3.89 -22.71 -13.70
N PHE A 103 4.62 -21.89 -14.46
CA PHE A 103 4.23 -20.52 -14.79
C PHE A 103 2.86 -20.45 -15.46
N GLU A 104 2.58 -21.34 -16.42
CA GLU A 104 1.31 -21.32 -17.16
C GLU A 104 0.11 -21.58 -16.25
N MET A 105 0.27 -22.45 -15.23
CA MET A 105 -0.77 -22.71 -14.23
C MET A 105 -0.99 -21.49 -13.32
N ALA A 106 0.09 -20.85 -12.86
CA ALA A 106 0.03 -19.62 -12.07
C ALA A 106 -0.61 -18.46 -12.86
N LEU A 107 -0.27 -18.33 -14.15
CA LEU A 107 -0.82 -17.32 -15.07
C LEU A 107 -2.29 -17.57 -15.36
N ARG A 108 -2.69 -18.82 -15.61
CA ARG A 108 -4.10 -19.19 -15.84
C ARG A 108 -4.98 -18.85 -14.62
N VAL A 109 -4.48 -19.08 -13.40
CA VAL A 109 -5.23 -18.71 -12.17
C VAL A 109 -5.18 -17.19 -11.91
N TYR A 110 -4.06 -16.51 -12.12
CA TYR A 110 -3.98 -15.06 -12.01
C TYR A 110 -4.95 -14.37 -12.98
N THR A 111 -4.93 -14.78 -14.25
CA THR A 111 -5.81 -14.28 -15.32
C THR A 111 -7.28 -14.44 -14.95
N LYS A 112 -7.68 -15.63 -14.46
CA LYS A 112 -9.03 -15.86 -13.94
C LYS A 112 -9.35 -14.90 -12.79
N LYS A 113 -8.47 -14.76 -11.81
CA LYS A 113 -8.70 -13.89 -10.65
C LYS A 113 -8.74 -12.40 -10.99
N TYR A 114 -7.98 -11.97 -12.01
CA TYR A 114 -7.98 -10.62 -12.55
C TYR A 114 -9.35 -10.27 -13.15
N TYR A 115 -9.88 -11.11 -14.05
CA TYR A 115 -11.21 -10.90 -14.65
C TYR A 115 -12.39 -11.14 -13.68
N GLU A 116 -12.19 -11.94 -12.62
CA GLU A 116 -13.11 -12.04 -11.47
C GLU A 116 -13.04 -10.82 -10.52
N GLY A 117 -12.27 -9.77 -10.84
CA GLY A 117 -12.10 -8.59 -9.98
C GLY A 117 -11.52 -8.89 -8.60
N SER A 118 -10.89 -10.05 -8.42
CA SER A 118 -10.44 -10.62 -7.14
C SER A 118 -8.95 -10.41 -6.88
N VAL A 119 -8.33 -9.47 -7.59
CA VAL A 119 -6.91 -9.08 -7.45
C VAL A 119 -6.84 -7.65 -6.92
N HIS A 120 -6.19 -7.46 -5.78
CA HIS A 120 -6.14 -6.18 -5.06
C HIS A 120 -4.72 -5.91 -4.54
N ALA A 121 -4.08 -4.87 -5.08
CA ALA A 121 -2.84 -4.33 -4.52
C ALA A 121 -3.19 -3.35 -3.38
N VAL A 122 -2.62 -3.59 -2.20
CA VAL A 122 -2.84 -2.82 -0.97
C VAL A 122 -1.46 -2.50 -0.35
N PRO A 123 -0.68 -1.60 -0.94
CA PRO A 123 0.63 -1.23 -0.43
C PRO A 123 0.52 -0.54 0.93
N LEU A 124 1.54 -0.67 1.77
CA LEU A 124 1.58 0.01 3.07
C LEU A 124 2.10 1.46 2.89
N PRO A 125 1.56 2.45 3.62
CA PRO A 125 2.08 3.82 3.59
C PRO A 125 3.58 3.86 3.89
N ASN A 126 4.34 4.56 3.07
CA ASN A 126 5.81 4.67 3.13
C ASN A 126 6.59 3.35 2.90
N SER A 127 5.95 2.30 2.38
CA SER A 127 6.66 1.11 1.87
C SER A 127 7.31 1.37 0.51
N GLY A 128 8.29 0.56 0.14
CA GLY A 128 8.86 0.56 -1.22
C GLY A 128 7.89 0.11 -2.33
N PHE A 129 6.67 -0.31 -1.98
CA PHE A 129 5.58 -0.65 -2.91
C PHE A 129 4.52 0.46 -2.98
N TRP A 130 4.67 1.55 -2.22
CA TRP A 130 3.73 2.67 -2.24
C TRP A 130 3.91 3.51 -3.53
N PRO A 131 2.82 3.96 -4.18
CA PRO A 131 2.91 4.73 -5.42
C PRO A 131 3.51 6.12 -5.17
N THR A 132 4.74 6.33 -5.65
CA THR A 132 5.43 7.62 -5.57
C THR A 132 4.83 8.62 -6.56
N SER A 133 3.74 9.28 -6.15
CA SER A 133 2.91 10.21 -6.93
C SER A 133 2.06 9.54 -8.04
N PRO A 134 0.87 10.08 -8.37
CA PRO A 134 0.27 9.83 -9.69
C PRO A 134 1.23 10.31 -10.81
N PRO A 135 1.15 9.72 -12.01
CA PRO A 135 1.92 10.19 -13.15
C PRO A 135 1.54 11.63 -13.49
N SER A 136 2.55 12.50 -13.62
CA SER A 136 2.37 13.87 -14.11
C SER A 136 1.62 13.86 -15.44
N PRO A 137 0.63 14.75 -15.68
CA PRO A 137 -0.03 14.82 -16.97
C PRO A 137 1.00 15.13 -18.08
N PRO A 138 0.92 14.47 -19.25
CA PRO A 138 1.91 14.60 -20.32
C PRO A 138 1.89 16.03 -20.87
N GLY A 139 2.87 16.83 -20.44
CA GLY A 139 2.95 18.27 -20.74
C GLY A 139 3.98 18.98 -19.86
N TYR A 140 4.12 18.59 -18.60
CA TYR A 140 5.19 19.08 -17.73
C TYR A 140 6.47 18.28 -17.94
N SER A 141 7.18 18.61 -19.02
CA SER A 141 8.58 18.22 -19.19
C SER A 141 9.38 18.71 -17.98
N SER A 142 10.20 17.83 -17.40
CA SER A 142 11.13 18.20 -16.33
C SER A 142 12.27 19.05 -16.89
N HIS A 143 11.99 20.33 -17.14
CA HIS A 143 13.04 21.34 -17.10
C HIS A 143 13.78 21.17 -15.78
N PRO A 144 15.11 21.00 -15.78
CA PRO A 144 15.86 21.14 -14.55
C PRO A 144 15.67 22.59 -14.11
N SER A 145 14.89 22.80 -13.04
CA SER A 145 14.83 24.11 -12.40
C SER A 145 16.28 24.50 -12.09
N PRO A 146 16.81 25.61 -12.64
CA PRO A 146 18.11 26.09 -12.22
C PRO A 146 17.99 26.34 -10.72
N SER A 147 18.75 25.59 -9.92
CA SER A 147 18.91 25.91 -8.51
C SER A 147 19.54 27.29 -8.48
N THR A 148 18.74 28.32 -8.19
CA THR A 148 19.23 29.66 -7.87
C THR A 148 19.94 29.57 -6.52
N SER A 149 21.10 28.93 -6.54
CA SER A 149 22.02 28.93 -5.43
C SER A 149 22.40 30.38 -5.17
N LYS A 150 22.41 30.74 -3.89
CA LYS A 150 22.64 32.07 -3.31
C LYS A 150 24.02 32.71 -3.60
N GLU A 151 24.75 32.20 -4.59
CA GLU A 151 26.12 32.56 -4.94
C GLU A 151 26.18 33.61 -6.08
N ASP A 152 25.27 33.56 -7.06
CA ASP A 152 25.17 34.54 -8.16
C ASP A 152 24.83 35.98 -7.74
N LEU A 153 24.35 36.20 -6.51
CA LEU A 153 23.91 37.52 -6.03
C LEU A 153 25.06 38.47 -5.62
N TRP A 154 26.32 38.03 -5.66
CA TRP A 154 27.48 38.86 -5.29
C TRP A 154 28.37 39.27 -6.47
N SER A 155 28.35 38.52 -7.58
CA SER A 155 29.18 38.76 -8.77
C SER A 155 28.72 39.93 -9.66
N GLN A 156 27.95 40.89 -9.13
CA GLN A 156 27.33 41.99 -9.87
C GLN A 156 27.60 43.38 -9.26
N VAL A 157 28.73 43.51 -8.54
CA VAL A 157 29.14 44.78 -7.88
C VAL A 157 30.56 45.24 -8.32
N GLU A 158 31.31 44.39 -9.02
CA GLU A 158 32.75 44.61 -9.26
C GLU A 158 33.09 45.22 -10.64
N ASP A 159 32.14 45.25 -11.59
CA ASP A 159 32.32 45.80 -12.95
C ASP A 159 31.81 47.25 -13.06
N PHE A 160 32.36 48.15 -12.25
CA PHE A 160 32.17 49.61 -12.39
C PHE A 160 33.46 50.40 -12.07
N THR A 161 34.58 49.99 -12.70
CA THR A 161 35.84 50.74 -12.62
C THR A 161 36.56 50.83 -13.97
N LEU A 162 36.17 51.81 -14.80
CA LEU A 162 37.05 52.64 -15.64
C LEU A 162 36.27 53.79 -16.33
#